data_AF-A0A1V5KIV7-F1
#
_entry.id   AF-A0A1V5KIV7-F1
#
_cell.length_a   1.000
_cell.length_b   1.000
_cell.length_c   1.000
_cell.angle_alpha   90.00
_cell.angle_beta   90.00
_cell.angle_gamma   90.00
#
_symmetry.space_group_name_H-M   'P 1'
#
loop_
_entity.id
_entity.type
_entity.pdbx_description
1 polymer ?
#
loop_
_entity_poly.entity_id
_entity_poly.type
_entity_poly.pdbx_seq_one_letter_code
_entity_poly.pdbx_strand_id
1 'polypeptide(L)'
;MIPRWGGAGNAIYVSVYAPWRANYVQMKLNEGASSPEVRKWRWNVIANYTIQEGRFKDLGFGASYRWQDKVAIGYPVSQTAVGYEFDIKNPVMGPSEDAIDLWVSYGRQLTDKIDWKIQLNVRNVGAEEGLIPISIQPDGTVAGARIAPVQEWFVTNTFSF
;
A
#
# COMPACT_ATOMS: atom_id res chain seq x y z
N MET A 1 -9.52 65.62 -10.80
CA MET A 1 -8.87 64.34 -10.46
C MET A 1 -9.34 63.29 -11.46
N ILE A 2 -8.41 62.63 -12.16
CA ILE A 2 -8.76 61.59 -13.14
C ILE A 2 -8.47 60.23 -12.49
N PRO A 3 -9.42 59.28 -12.45
CA PRO A 3 -9.17 57.94 -11.96
C PRO A 3 -8.23 57.22 -12.91
N ARG A 4 -7.04 56.83 -12.43
CA ARG A 4 -6.12 55.96 -13.17
C ARG A 4 -6.55 54.51 -12.97
N TRP A 5 -7.28 53.95 -13.92
CA TRP A 5 -7.40 52.50 -14.08
C TRP A 5 -6.14 52.01 -14.80
N GLY A 6 -5.30 51.23 -14.11
CA GLY A 6 -4.06 50.74 -14.72
C GLY A 6 -3.17 50.00 -13.72
N GLY A 7 -3.53 48.74 -13.43
CA GLY A 7 -2.72 47.83 -12.63
C GLY A 7 -2.62 46.43 -13.24
N ALA A 8 -2.66 46.30 -14.57
CA ALA A 8 -2.59 45.00 -15.25
C ALA A 8 -1.21 44.31 -15.12
N GLY A 9 -0.18 45.03 -14.66
CA GLY A 9 1.19 44.51 -14.53
C GLY A 9 1.43 43.62 -13.31
N ASN A 10 0.66 43.74 -12.23
CA ASN A 10 0.92 42.99 -10.98
C ASN A 10 -0.05 41.82 -10.73
N ALA A 11 -1.18 41.76 -11.44
CA ALA A 11 -2.17 40.70 -11.20
C ALA A 11 -1.88 39.41 -12.01
N ILE A 12 -1.32 39.53 -13.22
CA ILE A 12 -1.09 38.38 -14.11
C ILE A 12 0.17 37.62 -13.72
N TYR A 13 1.26 38.33 -13.38
CA TYR A 13 2.52 37.68 -12.99
C TYR A 13 2.36 36.89 -11.69
N VAL A 14 1.78 37.45 -10.63
CA VAL A 14 1.68 36.73 -9.35
C VAL A 14 0.66 35.58 -9.43
N SER A 15 -0.44 35.74 -10.18
CA SER A 15 -1.52 34.76 -10.27
C SER A 15 -1.25 33.59 -11.22
N VAL A 16 -0.35 33.72 -12.20
CA VAL A 16 -0.05 32.65 -13.16
C VAL A 16 1.35 32.09 -12.94
N TYR A 17 2.35 32.94 -12.65
CA TYR A 17 3.73 32.50 -12.44
C TYR A 17 3.89 31.71 -11.14
N ALA A 18 3.25 32.11 -10.05
CA ALA A 18 3.36 31.40 -8.78
C ALA A 18 2.80 29.96 -8.85
N PRO A 19 1.56 29.72 -9.36
CA PRO A 19 1.06 28.36 -9.52
C PRO A 19 1.80 27.59 -10.62
N TRP A 20 2.18 28.22 -11.74
CA TRP A 20 2.97 27.54 -12.78
C TRP A 20 4.36 27.12 -12.27
N ARG A 21 5.05 28.00 -11.54
CA ARG A 21 6.38 27.71 -10.97
C ARG A 21 6.28 26.67 -9.86
N ALA A 22 5.24 26.68 -9.04
CA ALA A 22 5.01 25.64 -8.04
C ALA A 22 4.80 24.26 -8.70
N ASN A 23 3.97 24.19 -9.75
CA ASN A 23 3.78 22.96 -10.53
C ASN A 23 5.07 22.53 -11.25
N TYR A 24 5.78 23.46 -11.87
CA TYR A 24 7.04 23.19 -12.57
C TYR A 24 8.13 22.69 -11.61
N VAL A 25 8.25 23.29 -10.43
CA VAL A 25 9.15 22.82 -9.38
C VAL A 25 8.72 21.43 -8.91
N GLN A 26 7.43 21.18 -8.65
CA GLN A 26 6.91 19.85 -8.29
C GLN A 26 7.19 18.78 -9.36
N MET A 27 7.05 19.11 -10.65
CA MET A 27 7.36 18.19 -11.75
C MET A 27 8.87 17.93 -11.87
N LYS A 28 9.71 18.97 -11.77
CA LYS A 28 11.17 18.86 -11.76
C LYS A 28 11.70 18.09 -10.54
N LEU A 29 10.94 18.09 -9.44
CA LEU A 29 11.23 17.30 -8.24
C LEU A 29 10.89 15.81 -8.39
N ASN A 30 9.94 15.47 -9.28
CA ASN A 30 9.68 14.09 -9.66
C ASN A 30 10.69 13.53 -10.67
N GLU A 31 11.45 14.39 -11.37
CA GLU A 31 12.56 13.96 -12.24
C GLU A 31 13.75 13.48 -11.39
N GLY A 32 13.88 12.16 -11.24
CA GLY A 32 15.00 11.50 -10.54
C GLY A 32 14.65 10.99 -9.14
N ALA A 33 13.47 11.31 -8.62
CA ALA A 33 12.89 10.66 -7.46
C ALA A 33 12.52 9.19 -7.80
N SER A 34 12.80 8.26 -6.89
CA SER A 34 12.27 6.89 -7.00
C SER A 34 10.75 6.99 -6.98
N SER A 35 10.07 6.40 -7.96
CA SER A 35 8.61 6.48 -8.05
C SER A 35 8.01 6.14 -6.68
N PRO A 36 7.33 7.08 -6.00
CA PRO A 36 6.76 6.86 -4.67
C PRO A 36 5.79 5.68 -4.62
N GLU A 37 5.36 5.19 -5.78
CA GLU A 37 4.41 4.08 -5.90
C GLU A 37 5.09 2.71 -6.07
N VAL A 38 6.41 2.64 -6.36
CA VAL A 38 7.09 1.38 -6.69
C VAL A 38 7.94 0.88 -5.52
N ARG A 39 7.48 -0.20 -4.88
CA ARG A 39 8.22 -0.89 -3.82
C ARG A 39 9.45 -1.58 -4.40
N LYS A 40 10.60 -1.47 -3.71
CA LYS A 40 11.88 -2.04 -4.18
C LYS A 40 11.86 -3.57 -4.26
N TRP A 41 11.21 -4.24 -3.30
CA TRP A 41 11.10 -5.69 -3.28
C TRP A 41 9.72 -6.14 -2.80
N ARG A 42 9.22 -7.22 -3.39
CA ARG A 42 7.99 -7.91 -2.97
C ARG A 42 8.17 -9.41 -3.07
N TRP A 43 7.84 -10.10 -1.99
CA TRP A 43 7.94 -11.54 -1.86
C TRP A 43 6.56 -12.09 -1.53
N ASN A 44 6.13 -13.13 -2.25
CA ASN A 44 4.92 -13.87 -1.92
C ASN A 44 5.28 -15.36 -1.93
N VAL A 45 5.21 -15.99 -0.77
CA VAL A 45 5.48 -17.42 -0.58
C VAL A 45 4.15 -18.08 -0.21
N ILE A 46 3.89 -19.24 -0.83
CA ILE A 46 2.66 -20.01 -0.61
C ILE A 46 3.06 -21.46 -0.47
N ALA A 47 2.61 -22.11 0.61
CA ALA A 47 2.77 -23.53 0.86
C ALA A 47 1.39 -24.15 1.09
N ASN A 48 1.14 -25.29 0.45
CA ASN A 48 -0.07 -26.07 0.65
C ASN A 48 0.31 -27.55 0.72
N TYR A 49 -0.26 -28.25 1.69
CA TYR A 49 -0.10 -29.67 1.85
C TYR A 49 -1.48 -30.31 1.99
N THR A 50 -1.71 -31.39 1.25
CA THR A 50 -2.94 -32.18 1.31
C THR A 50 -2.59 -33.65 1.44
N ILE A 51 -3.18 -34.32 2.41
CA ILE A 51 -2.97 -35.74 2.68
C ILE A 51 -3.79 -36.54 1.66
N GLN A 52 -3.12 -37.36 0.86
CA GLN A 52 -3.76 -38.15 -0.20
C GLN A 52 -4.17 -39.56 0.26
N GLU A 53 -3.55 -40.08 1.32
CA GLU A 53 -3.70 -41.47 1.75
C GLU A 53 -3.76 -41.60 3.28
N GLY A 54 -4.35 -42.71 3.75
CA GLY A 54 -4.44 -43.04 5.17
C GLY A 54 -5.65 -42.42 5.90
N ARG A 55 -5.61 -42.44 7.23
CA ARG A 55 -6.74 -42.06 8.11
C ARG A 55 -7.15 -40.58 7.98
N PHE A 56 -6.23 -39.72 7.55
CA PHE A 56 -6.46 -38.28 7.38
C PHE A 56 -6.52 -37.86 5.91
N LYS A 57 -6.85 -38.79 5.02
CA LYS A 57 -7.07 -38.48 3.61
C LYS A 57 -8.02 -37.28 3.47
N ASP A 58 -7.69 -36.40 2.52
CA ASP A 58 -8.40 -35.16 2.18
C ASP A 58 -8.36 -34.05 3.25
N LEU A 59 -7.55 -34.24 4.31
CA LEU A 59 -7.15 -33.13 5.18
C LEU A 59 -6.04 -32.34 4.49
N GLY A 60 -6.22 -31.02 4.41
CA GLY A 60 -5.26 -30.10 3.86
C GLY A 60 -5.01 -28.92 4.77
N PHE A 61 -3.80 -28.40 4.74
CA PHE A 61 -3.44 -27.16 5.42
C PHE A 61 -2.48 -26.38 4.54
N GLY A 62 -2.51 -25.06 4.68
CA GLY A 62 -1.58 -24.23 3.95
C GLY A 62 -1.38 -22.87 4.62
N ALA A 63 -0.33 -22.23 4.15
CA ALA A 63 0.14 -20.96 4.64
C ALA A 63 0.61 -20.10 3.47
N SER A 64 0.40 -18.80 3.57
CA SER A 64 0.99 -17.81 2.70
C SER A 64 1.67 -16.74 3.54
N TYR A 65 2.84 -16.30 3.06
CA TYR A 65 3.55 -15.16 3.60
C TYR A 65 3.78 -14.15 2.48
N ARG A 66 3.32 -12.92 2.70
CA ARG A 66 3.47 -11.80 1.78
C ARG A 66 4.30 -10.74 2.47
N TRP A 67 5.44 -10.38 1.90
CA TRP A 67 6.29 -9.30 2.41
C TRP A 67 6.52 -8.26 1.32
N GLN A 68 6.44 -6.99 1.73
CA GLN A 68 6.59 -5.83 0.87
C GLN A 68 7.56 -4.86 1.52
N ASP A 69 8.60 -4.48 0.77
CA ASP A 69 9.61 -3.55 1.25
C ASP A 69 9.03 -2.15 1.50
N LYS A 70 9.81 -1.34 2.20
CA LYS A 70 9.51 0.05 2.53
C LYS A 70 9.29 0.87 1.26
N VAL A 71 8.41 1.85 1.36
CA VAL A 71 8.05 2.77 0.26
C VAL A 71 8.48 4.17 0.63
N ALA A 72 9.00 4.95 -0.32
CA ALA A 72 9.24 6.37 -0.09
C ALA A 72 7.90 7.10 0.03
N ILE A 73 7.55 7.53 1.25
CA ILE A 73 6.28 8.20 1.58
C ILE A 73 6.37 9.72 1.35
N GLY A 74 7.58 10.26 1.26
CA GLY A 74 7.82 11.63 0.85
C GLY A 74 9.29 12.02 0.91
N TYR A 75 9.58 13.23 0.46
CA TYR A 75 10.92 13.82 0.47
C TYR A 75 10.92 15.02 1.41
N PRO A 76 11.85 15.12 2.37
CA PRO A 76 11.94 16.27 3.26
C PRO A 76 12.39 17.51 2.48
N VAL A 77 11.84 18.68 2.82
CA VAL A 77 12.23 19.95 2.20
C VAL A 77 13.38 20.58 2.97
N SER A 78 14.50 20.84 2.31
CA SER A 78 15.58 21.69 2.82
C SER A 78 15.40 23.13 2.29
N GLN A 79 15.64 24.13 3.13
CA GLN A 79 15.57 25.53 2.71
C GLN A 79 16.96 26.01 2.31
N THR A 80 17.16 26.32 1.03
CA THR A 80 18.42 26.85 0.48
C THR A 80 18.28 28.36 0.27
N ALA A 81 19.39 29.11 0.17
CA ALA A 81 19.42 30.58 0.05
C ALA A 81 18.66 31.18 -1.16
N VAL A 82 18.15 30.35 -2.07
CA VAL A 82 17.45 30.75 -3.31
C VAL A 82 16.03 30.14 -3.40
N GLY A 83 15.58 29.40 -2.37
CA GLY A 83 14.24 28.78 -2.33
C GLY A 83 14.17 27.47 -1.53
N TYR A 84 13.02 26.80 -1.59
CA TYR A 84 12.83 25.47 -1.03
C TYR A 84 13.36 24.40 -2.00
N GLU A 85 14.26 23.54 -1.54
CA GLU A 85 14.89 22.46 -2.30
C GLU A 85 14.62 21.13 -1.57
N PHE A 86 13.85 20.23 -2.17
CA PHE A 86 13.59 18.93 -1.55
C PHE A 86 14.87 18.10 -1.56
N ASP A 87 15.22 17.49 -0.43
CA ASP A 87 16.35 16.58 -0.33
C ASP A 87 15.97 15.22 -0.95
N ILE A 88 16.18 15.13 -2.26
CA ILE A 88 15.93 13.92 -3.07
C ILE A 88 16.81 12.74 -2.58
N LYS A 89 17.91 13.00 -1.86
CA LYS A 89 18.84 11.95 -1.41
C LYS A 89 18.37 11.22 -0.16
N ASN A 90 17.46 11.80 0.64
CA ASN A 90 16.98 11.24 1.89
C ASN A 90 15.44 11.10 1.92
N PRO A 91 14.85 10.20 1.11
CA PRO A 91 13.42 9.92 1.18
C PRO A 91 13.02 9.38 2.57
N VAL A 92 11.90 9.87 3.10
CA VAL A 92 11.27 9.29 4.29
C VAL A 92 10.65 7.96 3.89
N MET A 93 11.24 6.88 4.39
CA MET A 93 10.78 5.52 4.13
C MET A 93 9.66 5.14 5.08
N GLY A 94 8.56 4.64 4.53
CA GLY A 94 7.48 4.03 5.28
C GLY A 94 7.84 2.70 5.94
N PRO A 95 6.95 2.20 6.82
CA PRO A 95 7.12 0.87 7.39
C PRO A 95 7.09 -0.19 6.29
N SER A 96 7.89 -1.24 6.46
CA SER A 96 7.74 -2.47 5.68
C SER A 96 6.46 -3.16 6.09
N GLU A 97 5.85 -3.89 5.17
CA GLU A 97 4.58 -4.58 5.43
C GLU A 97 4.72 -6.07 5.20
N ASP A 98 4.16 -6.83 6.12
CA ASP A 98 4.05 -8.27 6.04
C ASP A 98 2.64 -8.74 6.38
N ALA A 99 2.26 -9.87 5.80
CA ALA A 99 0.99 -10.51 6.05
C ALA A 99 1.16 -12.02 5.98
N ILE A 100 0.61 -12.71 6.97
CA ILE A 100 0.53 -14.17 7.03
C ILE A 100 -0.93 -14.57 6.84
N ASP A 101 -1.19 -15.50 5.94
CA ASP A 101 -2.51 -16.07 5.71
C ASP A 101 -2.42 -17.59 5.96
N LEU A 102 -3.34 -18.15 6.76
CA LEU A 102 -3.37 -19.58 7.09
C LEU A 102 -4.72 -20.18 6.72
N TRP A 103 -4.74 -21.44 6.28
CA TRP A 103 -5.98 -22.16 6.07
C TRP A 103 -5.86 -23.65 6.38
N VAL A 104 -6.97 -24.22 6.79
CA VAL A 104 -7.15 -25.67 7.00
C VAL A 104 -8.41 -26.09 6.27
N SER A 105 -8.33 -27.17 5.51
CA SER A 105 -9.43 -27.75 4.76
C SER A 105 -9.61 -29.22 5.07
N TYR A 106 -10.84 -29.69 5.01
CA TYR A 106 -11.16 -31.11 5.06
C TYR A 106 -12.17 -31.43 3.97
N GLY A 107 -11.83 -32.40 3.13
CA GLY A 107 -12.73 -32.97 2.12
C GLY A 107 -13.25 -34.33 2.55
N ARG A 108 -14.47 -34.66 2.14
CA ARG A 108 -14.98 -36.03 2.20
C ARG A 108 -16.10 -36.23 1.18
N GLN A 109 -16.11 -37.39 0.54
CA GLN A 109 -17.26 -37.84 -0.24
C GLN A 109 -18.45 -38.13 0.69
N LEU A 110 -19.57 -37.44 0.49
CA LEU A 110 -20.81 -37.65 1.27
C LEU A 110 -21.69 -38.75 0.67
N THR A 111 -21.75 -38.80 -0.67
CA THR A 111 -22.47 -39.82 -1.45
C THR A 111 -21.72 -40.10 -2.75
N ASP A 112 -22.10 -41.14 -3.49
CA ASP A 112 -21.49 -41.48 -4.79
C ASP A 112 -21.56 -40.37 -5.85
N LYS A 113 -22.36 -39.32 -5.60
CA LYS A 113 -22.58 -38.18 -6.50
C LYS A 113 -22.29 -36.83 -5.84
N ILE A 114 -21.81 -36.81 -4.59
CA ILE A 114 -21.61 -35.54 -3.87
C ILE A 114 -20.30 -35.60 -3.10
N ASP A 115 -19.38 -34.72 -3.49
CA ASP A 115 -18.16 -34.42 -2.75
C ASP A 115 -18.36 -33.14 -1.94
N TRP A 116 -17.97 -33.19 -0.67
CA TRP A 116 -18.04 -32.06 0.24
C TRP A 116 -16.66 -31.62 0.69
N LYS A 117 -16.44 -30.31 0.72
CA LYS A 117 -15.23 -29.70 1.26
C LYS A 117 -15.59 -28.54 2.18
N ILE A 118 -15.00 -28.53 3.37
CA ILE A 118 -15.02 -27.39 4.29
C ILE A 118 -13.60 -26.82 4.41
N GLN A 119 -13.47 -25.51 4.43
CA GLN A 119 -12.19 -24.82 4.60
C GLN A 119 -12.35 -23.62 5.53
N LEU A 120 -11.55 -23.61 6.59
CA LEU A 120 -11.37 -22.45 7.45
C LEU A 120 -10.17 -21.65 6.94
N ASN A 121 -10.35 -20.35 6.76
CA ASN A 121 -9.31 -19.44 6.34
C ASN A 121 -9.17 -18.31 7.37
N VAL A 122 -7.92 -17.98 7.67
CA VAL A 122 -7.54 -16.85 8.51
C VAL A 122 -6.56 -15.99 7.72
N ARG A 123 -6.95 -14.75 7.42
CA ARG A 123 -6.11 -13.78 6.72
C ARG A 123 -5.50 -12.79 7.68
N ASN A 124 -4.33 -12.28 7.32
CA ASN A 124 -3.54 -11.32 8.11
C ASN A 124 -3.43 -11.75 9.59
N VAL A 125 -2.99 -12.98 9.83
CA VAL A 125 -2.85 -13.57 11.16
C VAL A 125 -1.96 -12.69 12.03
N GLY A 126 -2.47 -12.24 13.17
CA GLY A 126 -1.77 -11.35 14.10
C GLY A 126 -1.75 -9.87 13.70
N ALA A 127 -2.45 -9.47 12.64
CA ALA A 127 -2.56 -8.07 12.26
C ALA A 127 -3.56 -7.31 13.16
N GLU A 128 -3.11 -6.19 13.70
CA GLU A 128 -3.90 -5.29 14.53
C GLU A 128 -4.47 -4.12 13.71
N GLU A 129 -5.51 -3.46 14.25
CA GLU A 129 -6.04 -2.24 13.68
C GLU A 129 -4.99 -1.12 13.72
N GLY A 130 -4.71 -0.54 12.55
CA GLY A 130 -3.68 0.49 12.44
C GLY A 130 -3.87 1.36 11.22
N LEU A 131 -3.20 2.51 11.24
CA LEU A 131 -3.10 3.40 10.09
C LEU A 131 -1.67 3.33 9.56
N ILE A 132 -1.53 2.97 8.29
CA ILE A 132 -0.26 2.97 7.58
C ILE A 132 -0.16 4.32 6.87
N PRO A 133 0.78 5.20 7.24
CA PRO A 133 0.99 6.44 6.50
C PRO A 133 1.38 6.09 5.06
N ILE A 134 0.86 6.85 4.09
CA ILE A 134 1.14 6.68 2.66
C ILE A 134 1.72 7.94 2.03
N SER A 135 1.49 9.10 2.64
CA SER A 135 2.13 10.36 2.23
C SER A 135 2.45 11.23 3.45
N ILE A 136 3.55 11.98 3.37
CA ILE A 136 3.89 13.04 4.34
C ILE A 136 3.85 14.42 3.66
N GLN A 137 3.47 15.41 4.45
CA GLN A 137 3.51 16.82 4.09
C GLN A 137 4.96 17.32 4.11
N PRO A 138 5.25 18.46 3.45
CA PRO A 138 6.57 19.08 3.44
C PRO A 138 7.16 19.41 4.83
N ASP A 139 6.30 19.51 5.84
CA ASP A 139 6.64 19.75 7.26
C ASP A 139 6.91 18.44 8.05
N GLY A 140 6.80 17.28 7.39
CA GLY A 140 7.00 15.96 7.98
C GLY A 140 5.77 15.35 8.64
N THR A 141 4.63 16.05 8.69
CA THR A 141 3.38 15.49 9.22
C THR A 141 2.72 14.54 8.21
N VAL A 142 1.91 13.57 8.66
CA VAL A 142 1.23 12.62 7.76
C VAL A 142 0.19 13.38 6.91
N ALA A 143 0.35 13.37 5.58
CA ALA A 143 -0.61 13.97 4.63
C ALA A 143 -1.78 13.02 4.33
N GLY A 144 -1.50 11.72 4.33
CA GLY A 144 -2.49 10.68 4.06
C GLY A 144 -2.06 9.36 4.68
N ALA A 145 -3.04 8.61 5.19
CA ALA A 145 -2.87 7.27 5.71
C ALA A 145 -3.92 6.34 5.11
N ARG A 146 -3.59 5.05 5.04
CA ARG A 146 -4.53 3.99 4.68
C ARG A 146 -4.76 3.07 5.88
N ILE A 147 -5.92 2.43 5.89
CA ILE A 147 -6.27 1.45 6.93
C ILE A 147 -5.41 0.20 6.72
N ALA A 148 -4.77 -0.26 7.79
CA ALA A 148 -4.02 -1.51 7.81
C ALA A 148 -4.99 -2.70 7.61
N PRO A 149 -4.61 -3.71 6.83
CA PRO A 149 -5.39 -4.94 6.75
C PRO A 149 -5.51 -5.56 8.14
N VAL A 150 -6.73 -5.84 8.59
CA VAL A 150 -7.00 -6.49 9.88
C VAL A 150 -7.07 -8.01 9.71
N GLN A 151 -6.98 -8.72 10.83
CA GLN A 151 -7.18 -10.17 10.84
C GLN A 151 -8.64 -10.52 10.48
N GLU A 152 -8.82 -11.37 9.47
CA GLU A 152 -10.15 -11.80 8.99
C GLU A 152 -10.28 -13.32 9.04
N TRP A 153 -11.45 -13.81 9.47
CA TRP A 153 -11.75 -15.24 9.54
C TRP A 153 -12.97 -15.54 8.68
N PHE A 154 -12.88 -16.56 7.84
CA PHE A 154 -14.02 -17.01 7.04
C PHE A 154 -13.98 -18.51 6.80
N VAL A 155 -15.17 -19.10 6.76
CA VAL A 155 -15.37 -20.51 6.48
C VAL A 155 -16.03 -20.65 5.12
N THR A 156 -15.45 -21.48 4.27
CA THR A 156 -15.99 -21.81 2.95
C THR A 156 -16.48 -23.25 2.96
N ASN A 157 -17.68 -23.45 2.44
CA ASN A 157 -18.28 -24.76 2.29
C ASN A 157 -18.61 -24.99 0.82
N THR A 158 -18.14 -26.10 0.25
CA THR A 158 -18.27 -26.41 -1.18
C THR A 158 -18.88 -27.79 -1.33
N PHE A 159 -19.89 -27.90 -2.20
CA PHE A 159 -20.49 -29.15 -2.64
C PHE A 159 -20.26 -29.29 -4.15
N SER A 160 -19.71 -30.41 -4.57
CA SER A 160 -19.48 -30.76 -5.97
C SER A 160 -20.34 -31.98 -6.34
N PHE A 161 -20.91 -31.98 -7.55
CA PHE A 161 -21.86 -32.99 -8.05
C PHE A 161 -21.32 -33.76 -9.25
#